data_AF-A0A443S8D2-F1
#
_entry.id   AF-A0A443S8D2-F1
#
_cell.length_a   1.000
_cell.length_b   1.000
_cell.length_c   1.000
_cell.angle_alpha   90.00
_cell.angle_beta   90.00
_cell.angle_gamma   90.00
#
_symmetry.space_group_name_H-M   'P 1'
#
loop_
_entity.id
_entity.type
_entity.pdbx_description
1 polymer ?
#
loop_
_entity_poly.entity_id
_entity_poly.type
_entity_poly.pdbx_seq_one_letter_code
_entity_poly.pdbx_strand_id
1 'polypeptide(L)'
;LLGFMSKSFSHVFAGIAKYQNCFKELCASEEGQICTLKTTFEVWSSHQQLLILLVEKYLKAEIVQHSAVANWMFSKDMANELSKSYVWEILLATVKRQIKAVEICQKELDEAKDKQRKSEDGEEGIDEKDVPTEEVVEKLEEKLESAQSDQKNLFLIVFQRFIMLLSEHIQSCESQGKTFKNYWFRWMIGRLQQMFFEHHEHVFKYVSTLESLLFTPDVDQHILMIFRQFCSLRS
;
A
#
# COMPACT_ATOMS: atom_id res chain seq x y z
N LEU A 1 5.21 -10.07 -24.19
CA LEU A 1 6.44 -10.03 -23.36
C LEU A 1 6.42 -11.11 -22.26
N LEU A 2 5.44 -11.07 -21.35
CA LEU A 2 5.37 -11.97 -20.19
C LEU A 2 5.35 -13.46 -20.57
N GLY A 3 4.59 -13.86 -21.60
CA GLY A 3 4.57 -15.25 -22.08
C GLY A 3 5.91 -15.75 -22.64
N PHE A 4 6.71 -14.88 -23.28
CA PHE A 4 8.03 -15.24 -23.81
C PHE A 4 9.10 -15.40 -22.73
N MET A 5 8.87 -14.86 -21.53
CA MET A 5 9.83 -14.85 -20.42
C MET A 5 9.46 -15.87 -19.33
N SER A 6 8.45 -16.71 -19.60
CA SER A 6 7.84 -17.70 -18.70
C SER A 6 8.76 -18.81 -18.18
N LYS A 7 10.01 -18.89 -18.68
CA LYS A 7 10.92 -20.00 -18.39
C LYS A 7 11.35 -20.08 -16.92
N SER A 8 11.58 -18.95 -16.26
CA SER A 8 11.86 -18.88 -14.82
C SER A 8 11.65 -17.46 -14.28
N PHE A 9 11.55 -17.31 -12.95
CA PHE A 9 11.46 -16.00 -12.30
C PHE A 9 12.58 -15.05 -12.73
N SER A 10 13.82 -15.55 -12.83
CA SER A 10 14.97 -14.76 -13.28
C SER A 10 14.79 -14.22 -14.70
N HIS A 11 14.21 -14.99 -15.63
CA HIS A 11 13.96 -14.53 -16.99
C HIS A 11 12.91 -13.42 -17.02
N VAL A 12 11.82 -13.57 -16.26
CA VAL A 12 10.77 -12.53 -16.18
C VAL A 12 11.33 -11.25 -15.57
N PHE A 13 12.12 -11.36 -14.48
CA PHE A 13 12.70 -10.19 -13.82
C PHE A 13 13.75 -9.47 -14.67
N ALA A 14 14.61 -10.22 -15.38
CA ALA A 14 15.56 -9.64 -16.32
C ALA A 14 14.83 -8.94 -17.48
N GLY A 15 13.73 -9.51 -17.93
CA GLY A 15 12.82 -8.88 -18.88
C GLY A 15 12.25 -7.56 -18.42
N ILE A 16 11.65 -7.53 -17.23
CA ILE A 16 11.08 -6.30 -16.66
C ILE A 16 12.16 -5.23 -16.50
N ALA A 17 13.36 -5.60 -16.04
CA ALA A 17 14.48 -4.66 -15.93
C ALA A 17 14.93 -4.13 -17.30
N LYS A 18 15.03 -5.00 -18.31
CA LYS A 18 15.43 -4.61 -19.67
C LYS A 18 14.46 -3.64 -20.33
N TYR A 19 13.16 -3.80 -20.08
CA TYR A 19 12.10 -2.97 -20.69
C TYR A 19 11.48 -1.97 -19.71
N GLN A 20 12.16 -1.65 -18.61
CA GLN A 20 11.61 -0.81 -17.54
C GLN A 20 11.14 0.56 -18.04
N ASN A 21 11.90 1.22 -18.92
CA ASN A 21 11.51 2.52 -19.48
C ASN A 21 10.22 2.43 -20.30
N CYS A 22 10.08 1.40 -21.14
CA CYS A 22 8.85 1.16 -21.89
C CYS A 22 7.65 0.93 -20.95
N PHE A 23 7.87 0.20 -19.85
CA PHE A 23 6.83 0.04 -18.82
C PHE A 23 6.48 1.36 -18.14
N LYS A 24 7.46 2.21 -17.79
CA LYS A 24 7.20 3.52 -17.18
C LYS A 24 6.41 4.44 -18.12
N GLU A 25 6.70 4.41 -19.43
CA GLU A 25 5.93 5.15 -20.43
C GLU A 25 4.49 4.62 -20.56
N LEU A 26 4.31 3.29 -20.60
CA LEU A 26 2.99 2.67 -20.71
C LEU A 26 2.14 2.88 -19.44
N CYS A 27 2.80 2.96 -18.28
CA CYS A 27 2.20 3.11 -16.96
C CYS A 27 2.20 4.57 -16.46
N ALA A 28 2.32 5.55 -17.35
CA ALA A 28 2.35 6.96 -16.97
C ALA A 28 1.07 7.43 -16.28
N SER A 29 -0.07 6.80 -16.56
CA SER A 29 -1.35 7.05 -15.88
C SER A 29 -1.72 5.93 -14.91
N GLU A 30 -2.54 6.23 -13.89
CA GLU A 30 -3.08 5.23 -12.97
C GLU A 30 -3.86 4.13 -13.71
N GLU A 31 -4.64 4.51 -14.73
CA GLU A 31 -5.36 3.56 -15.59
C GLU A 31 -4.41 2.60 -16.32
N GLY A 32 -3.27 3.11 -16.83
CA GLY A 32 -2.23 2.29 -17.46
C GLY A 32 -1.57 1.32 -16.49
N GLN A 33 -1.33 1.77 -15.25
CA GLN A 33 -0.81 0.93 -14.16
C GLN A 33 -1.80 -0.21 -13.82
N ILE A 34 -3.07 0.13 -13.62
CA ILE A 34 -4.14 -0.85 -13.33
C ILE A 34 -4.30 -1.81 -14.51
N CYS A 35 -4.28 -1.33 -15.75
CA CYS A 35 -4.34 -2.17 -16.94
C CYS A 35 -3.17 -3.16 -17.01
N THR A 36 -1.96 -2.72 -16.66
CA THR A 36 -0.77 -3.59 -16.61
C THR A 36 -0.89 -4.67 -15.53
N LEU A 37 -1.43 -4.31 -14.35
CA LEU A 37 -1.70 -5.27 -13.27
C LEU A 37 -2.74 -6.30 -13.68
N LYS A 38 -3.85 -5.87 -14.30
CA LYS A 38 -4.89 -6.75 -14.85
C LYS A 38 -4.33 -7.71 -15.91
N THR A 39 -3.57 -7.17 -16.87
CA THR A 39 -2.93 -7.98 -17.91
C THR A 39 -1.97 -9.01 -17.31
N THR A 40 -1.22 -8.62 -16.27
CA THR A 40 -0.33 -9.54 -15.56
C THR A 40 -1.13 -10.66 -14.86
N PHE A 41 -2.25 -10.32 -14.24
CA PHE A 41 -3.16 -11.27 -13.61
C PHE A 41 -3.79 -12.24 -14.61
N GLU A 42 -4.28 -11.76 -15.75
CA GLU A 42 -4.87 -12.59 -16.79
C GLU A 42 -3.89 -13.64 -17.31
N VAL A 43 -2.62 -13.26 -17.49
CA VAL A 43 -1.56 -14.17 -17.98
C VAL A 43 -1.13 -15.18 -16.91
N TRP A 44 -1.14 -14.80 -15.64
CA TRP A 44 -0.52 -15.57 -14.54
C TRP A 44 -1.48 -15.95 -13.40
N SER A 45 -2.79 -15.95 -13.64
CA SER A 45 -3.83 -16.25 -12.65
C SER A 45 -3.68 -17.63 -11.99
N SER A 46 -3.10 -18.60 -12.70
CA SER A 46 -2.81 -19.95 -12.19
C SER A 46 -1.55 -20.03 -11.33
N HIS A 47 -0.70 -19.00 -11.32
CA HIS A 47 0.58 -18.98 -10.61
C HIS A 47 0.65 -17.86 -9.57
N GLN A 48 0.01 -18.08 -8.43
CA GLN A 48 -0.15 -17.11 -7.34
C GLN A 48 1.19 -16.55 -6.81
N GLN A 49 2.19 -17.40 -6.57
CA GLN A 49 3.50 -16.95 -6.11
C GLN A 49 4.20 -16.01 -7.11
N LEU A 50 4.07 -16.28 -8.41
CA LEU A 50 4.63 -15.42 -9.44
C LEU A 50 3.92 -14.06 -9.45
N LEU A 51 2.60 -14.02 -9.25
CA LEU A 51 1.86 -12.75 -9.13
C LEU A 51 2.38 -11.90 -7.97
N ILE A 52 2.59 -12.50 -6.78
CA ILE A 52 3.16 -11.80 -5.63
C ILE A 52 4.50 -11.15 -6.02
N LEU A 53 5.40 -11.94 -6.61
CA LEU A 53 6.73 -11.48 -6.98
C LEU A 53 6.73 -10.42 -8.09
N LEU A 54 5.82 -10.53 -9.07
CA LEU A 54 5.72 -9.55 -10.16
C LEU A 54 5.21 -8.21 -9.66
N VAL A 55 4.18 -8.20 -8.81
CA VAL A 55 3.67 -6.96 -8.21
C VAL A 55 4.75 -6.31 -7.35
N GLU A 56 5.48 -7.09 -6.55
CA GLU A 56 6.61 -6.56 -5.78
C GLU A 56 7.70 -5.97 -6.70
N LYS A 57 7.99 -6.63 -7.82
CA LYS A 57 8.97 -6.16 -8.80
C LYS A 57 8.52 -4.85 -9.46
N TYR A 58 7.24 -4.70 -9.82
CA TYR A 58 6.70 -3.48 -10.40
C TYR A 58 6.76 -2.31 -9.41
N LEU A 59 6.41 -2.54 -8.14
CA LEU A 59 6.55 -1.53 -7.08
C LEU A 59 8.02 -1.13 -6.88
N LYS A 60 8.95 -2.09 -6.90
CA LYS A 60 10.40 -1.81 -6.77
C LYS A 60 10.98 -1.04 -7.94
N ALA A 61 10.46 -1.28 -9.14
CA ALA A 61 10.90 -0.59 -10.35
C ALA A 61 10.17 0.75 -10.57
N GLU A 62 9.28 1.14 -9.64
CA GLU A 62 8.40 2.31 -9.75
C GLU A 62 7.62 2.31 -11.07
N ILE A 63 7.23 1.13 -11.53
CA ILE A 63 6.36 0.97 -12.71
C ILE A 63 4.91 1.19 -12.31
N VAL A 64 4.54 0.81 -11.09
CA VAL A 64 3.21 1.02 -10.52
C VAL A 64 3.34 1.65 -9.14
N GLN A 65 2.35 2.46 -8.77
CA GLN A 65 2.22 3.07 -7.45
C GLN A 65 1.46 2.13 -6.50
N HIS A 66 1.68 2.32 -5.19
CA HIS A 66 1.03 1.52 -4.15
C HIS A 66 -0.51 1.68 -4.17
N SER A 67 -1.01 2.88 -4.47
CA SER A 67 -2.44 3.18 -4.64
C SER A 67 -3.06 2.39 -5.79
N ALA A 68 -2.39 2.34 -6.95
CA ALA A 68 -2.84 1.60 -8.12
C ALA A 68 -2.96 0.09 -7.83
N VAL A 69 -2.01 -0.47 -7.07
CA VAL A 69 -2.09 -1.86 -6.60
C VAL A 69 -3.31 -2.04 -5.70
N ALA A 70 -3.52 -1.19 -4.69
CA ALA A 70 -4.70 -1.28 -3.83
C ALA A 70 -6.02 -1.17 -4.62
N ASN A 71 -6.12 -0.24 -5.57
CA ASN A 71 -7.30 -0.08 -6.42
C ASN A 71 -7.55 -1.30 -7.33
N TRP A 72 -6.51 -1.90 -7.91
CA TRP A 72 -6.61 -3.13 -8.68
C TRP A 72 -7.06 -4.31 -7.80
N MET A 73 -6.50 -4.45 -6.60
CA MET A 73 -6.79 -5.52 -5.66
C MET A 73 -8.27 -5.59 -5.25
N PHE A 74 -8.92 -4.43 -5.10
CA PHE A 74 -10.35 -4.33 -4.79
C PHE A 74 -11.23 -4.10 -6.03
N SER A 75 -10.69 -4.30 -7.23
CA SER A 75 -11.45 -4.21 -8.47
C SER A 75 -12.41 -5.40 -8.62
N LYS A 76 -13.41 -5.24 -9.50
CA LYS A 76 -14.39 -6.31 -9.80
C LYS A 76 -13.73 -7.59 -10.33
N ASP A 77 -12.62 -7.44 -11.06
CA ASP A 77 -11.88 -8.58 -11.64
C ASP A 77 -11.23 -9.46 -10.56
N MET A 78 -10.90 -8.87 -9.41
CA MET A 78 -10.28 -9.55 -8.27
C MET A 78 -11.29 -10.05 -7.24
N ALA A 79 -12.60 -9.77 -7.40
CA ALA A 79 -13.62 -10.07 -6.40
C ALA A 79 -13.66 -11.56 -6.00
N ASN A 80 -13.51 -12.47 -6.98
CA ASN A 80 -13.48 -13.92 -6.74
C ASN A 80 -12.20 -14.39 -6.05
N GLU A 81 -11.13 -13.61 -6.14
CA GLU A 81 -9.82 -13.92 -5.57
C GLU A 81 -9.67 -13.43 -4.12
N LEU A 82 -10.53 -12.52 -3.64
CA LEU A 82 -10.46 -11.94 -2.29
C LEU A 82 -10.49 -12.96 -1.14
N SER A 83 -10.98 -14.17 -1.38
CA SER A 83 -10.94 -15.26 -0.40
C SER A 83 -9.60 -16.00 -0.31
N LYS A 84 -8.65 -15.75 -1.22
CA LYS A 84 -7.37 -16.46 -1.32
C LYS A 84 -6.26 -15.68 -0.59
N SER A 85 -5.31 -16.40 0.04
CA SER A 85 -4.27 -15.77 0.86
C SER A 85 -3.34 -14.84 0.08
N TYR A 86 -2.93 -15.24 -1.13
CA TYR A 86 -1.93 -14.52 -1.92
C TYR A 86 -2.32 -13.06 -2.21
N VAL A 87 -3.63 -12.78 -2.32
CA VAL A 87 -4.20 -11.45 -2.50
C VAL A 87 -3.81 -10.55 -1.32
N TRP A 88 -3.97 -11.05 -0.10
CA TRP A 88 -3.67 -10.30 1.11
C TRP A 88 -2.16 -10.19 1.34
N GLU A 89 -1.39 -11.18 0.93
CA GLU A 89 0.08 -11.08 0.93
C GLU A 89 0.57 -9.96 0.02
N ILE A 90 -0.04 -9.78 -1.17
CA ILE A 90 0.24 -8.64 -2.06
C ILE A 90 -0.10 -7.32 -1.36
N LEU A 91 -1.29 -7.21 -0.77
CA LEU A 91 -1.74 -5.97 -0.13
C LEU A 91 -0.85 -5.59 1.06
N LEU A 92 -0.55 -6.54 1.95
CA LEU A 92 0.30 -6.32 3.11
C LEU A 92 1.73 -5.97 2.69
N ALA A 93 2.28 -6.66 1.69
CA ALA A 93 3.59 -6.33 1.14
C ALA A 93 3.62 -4.91 0.55
N THR A 94 2.54 -4.49 -0.12
CA THR A 94 2.38 -3.15 -0.68
C THR A 94 2.36 -2.08 0.43
N VAL A 95 1.55 -2.28 1.47
CA VAL A 95 1.47 -1.33 2.61
C VAL A 95 2.78 -1.28 3.38
N LYS A 96 3.38 -2.44 3.68
CA LYS A 96 4.69 -2.53 4.34
C LYS A 96 5.79 -1.82 3.56
N ARG A 97 5.75 -1.88 2.23
CA ARG A 97 6.72 -1.18 1.37
C ARG A 97 6.51 0.34 1.42
N GLN A 98 5.27 0.82 1.37
CA GLN A 98 4.97 2.24 1.51
C GLN A 98 5.41 2.77 2.89
N ILE A 99 5.20 1.99 3.95
CA ILE A 99 5.71 2.31 5.29
C ILE A 99 7.23 2.49 5.28
N LYS A 100 7.96 1.51 4.75
CA LYS A 100 9.42 1.58 4.66
C LYS A 100 9.90 2.75 3.81
N ALA A 101 9.18 3.12 2.75
CA ALA A 101 9.53 4.28 1.93
C ALA A 101 9.50 5.58 2.75
N VAL A 102 8.48 5.76 3.59
CA VAL A 102 8.39 6.91 4.51
C VAL A 102 9.50 6.88 5.55
N GLU A 103 9.77 5.72 6.16
CA GLU A 103 10.84 5.57 7.16
C GLU A 103 12.23 5.91 6.59
N ILE A 104 12.51 5.48 5.36
CA ILE A 104 13.76 5.79 4.66
C ILE A 104 13.85 7.29 4.39
N CYS A 105 12.79 7.93 3.87
CA CYS A 105 12.81 9.37 3.61
C CYS A 105 12.99 10.18 4.90
N GLN A 106 12.34 9.77 5.99
CA GLN A 106 12.48 10.40 7.30
C GLN A 106 13.93 10.31 7.79
N LYS A 107 14.52 9.12 7.69
CA LYS A 107 15.90 8.88 8.11
C LYS A 107 16.90 9.70 7.28
N GLU A 108 16.71 9.74 5.96
CA GLU A 108 17.53 10.57 5.05
C GLU A 108 17.48 12.05 5.45
N LEU A 109 16.30 12.56 5.81
CA LEU A 109 16.11 13.94 6.25
C LEU A 109 16.75 14.21 7.63
N ASP A 110 16.56 13.31 8.59
CA ASP A 110 17.12 13.45 9.93
C ASP A 110 18.65 13.43 9.89
N GLU A 111 19.24 12.53 9.09
CA GLU A 111 20.70 12.46 8.87
C GLU A 111 21.22 13.75 8.20
N ALA A 112 20.47 14.34 7.27
CA ALA A 112 20.86 15.59 6.63
C ALA A 112 20.82 16.79 7.60
N LYS A 113 19.77 16.89 8.43
CA LYS A 113 19.62 17.95 9.44
C LYS A 113 20.64 17.83 10.57
N ASP A 114 20.97 16.62 11.00
CA ASP A 114 21.98 16.38 12.04
C ASP A 114 23.38 16.83 11.58
N LYS A 115 23.74 16.57 10.31
CA LYS A 115 25.00 17.05 9.72
C LYS A 115 25.08 18.58 9.65
N GLN A 116 23.97 19.26 9.31
CA GLN A 116 23.93 20.73 9.32
C GLN A 116 24.16 21.28 10.73
N ARG A 117 23.45 20.75 11.73
CA ARG A 117 23.60 21.20 13.13
C ARG A 117 25.02 21.04 13.66
N LYS A 118 25.65 19.89 13.42
CA LYS A 118 27.02 19.64 13.87
C LYS A 118 28.05 20.55 13.18
N SER A 119 27.81 20.93 11.93
CA SER A 119 28.63 21.92 11.23
C SER A 119 28.46 23.32 11.83
N GLU A 120 27.25 23.70 12.24
CA GLU A 120 26.98 24.99 12.89
C GLU A 120 27.61 25.09 14.29
N ASP A 121 27.64 23.97 15.02
CA ASP A 121 28.24 23.86 16.35
C ASP A 121 29.79 23.78 16.32
N GLY A 122 30.39 23.74 15.13
CA GLY A 122 31.85 23.76 14.95
C GLY A 122 32.56 22.46 15.35
N GLU A 123 31.87 21.30 15.29
CA GLU A 123 32.51 20.00 15.57
C GLU A 123 33.62 19.70 14.55
N GLU A 124 34.86 19.55 15.04
CA GLU A 124 36.03 19.20 14.22
C GLU A 124 35.89 17.79 13.63
N GLY A 125 35.91 17.67 12.29
CA GLY A 125 35.88 16.40 11.57
C GLY A 125 34.79 16.25 10.50
N ILE A 126 33.95 17.27 10.30
CA ILE A 126 32.98 17.32 9.20
C ILE A 126 33.60 18.07 8.02
N ASP A 127 33.81 17.38 6.89
CA ASP A 127 34.21 18.04 5.65
C ASP A 127 33.09 18.99 5.20
N GLU A 128 33.39 20.27 4.97
CA GLU A 128 32.43 21.29 4.49
C GLU A 128 31.70 20.87 3.20
N LYS A 129 32.30 19.96 2.42
CA LYS A 129 31.70 19.39 1.20
C LYS A 129 30.62 18.35 1.46
N ASP A 130 30.60 17.75 2.64
CA ASP A 130 29.63 16.73 3.06
C ASP A 130 28.42 17.32 3.81
N VAL A 131 28.44 18.62 4.08
CA VAL A 131 27.31 19.35 4.67
C VAL A 131 26.22 19.53 3.60
N PRO A 132 25.02 18.96 3.82
CA PRO A 132 23.92 19.15 2.87
C PRO A 132 23.55 20.63 2.75
N THR A 133 23.40 21.11 1.52
CA THR A 133 22.90 22.46 1.26
C THR A 133 21.44 22.59 1.69
N GLU A 134 20.99 23.82 1.99
CA GLU A 134 19.59 24.11 2.32
C GLU A 134 18.62 23.59 1.24
N GLU A 135 18.96 23.76 -0.04
CA GLU A 135 18.17 23.21 -1.17
C GLU A 135 18.03 21.68 -1.15
N VAL A 136 19.02 20.95 -0.63
CA VAL A 136 18.96 19.48 -0.52
C VAL A 136 18.05 19.09 0.63
N VAL A 137 18.09 19.81 1.75
CA VAL A 137 17.19 19.59 2.88
C VAL A 137 15.75 19.88 2.48
N GLU A 138 15.49 21.00 1.80
CA GLU A 138 14.16 21.35 1.29
C GLU A 138 13.60 20.25 0.37
N LYS A 139 14.39 19.74 -0.58
CA LYS A 139 13.98 18.62 -1.44
C LYS A 139 13.69 17.33 -0.67
N LEU A 140 14.43 17.06 0.41
CA LEU A 140 14.18 15.90 1.27
C LEU A 140 12.90 16.07 2.10
N GLU A 141 12.60 17.28 2.55
CA GLU A 141 11.33 17.63 3.21
C GLU A 141 10.14 17.44 2.26
N GLU A 142 10.20 18.00 1.05
CA GLU A 142 9.16 17.82 0.02
C GLU A 142 8.92 16.32 -0.30
N LYS A 143 10.01 15.56 -0.46
CA LYS A 143 9.94 14.11 -0.71
C LYS A 143 9.29 13.36 0.45
N LEU A 144 9.62 13.73 1.69
CA LEU A 144 9.03 13.13 2.88
C LEU A 144 7.53 13.44 2.99
N GLU A 145 7.13 14.70 2.79
CA GLU A 145 5.74 15.11 2.81
C GLU A 145 4.93 14.38 1.73
N SER A 146 5.45 14.28 0.51
CA SER A 146 4.83 13.50 -0.56
C SER A 146 4.67 12.03 -0.17
N ALA A 147 5.71 11.40 0.39
CA ALA A 147 5.66 10.00 0.79
C ALA A 147 4.65 9.75 1.94
N GLN A 148 4.56 10.68 2.89
CA GLN A 148 3.58 10.63 3.98
C GLN A 148 2.14 10.83 3.47
N SER A 149 1.95 11.73 2.50
CA SER A 149 0.67 11.93 1.83
C SER A 149 0.24 10.66 1.09
N ASP A 150 1.13 10.05 0.33
CA ASP A 150 0.89 8.79 -0.37
C ASP A 150 0.57 7.64 0.61
N GLN A 151 1.27 7.57 1.75
CA GLN A 151 0.98 6.60 2.80
C GLN A 151 -0.42 6.79 3.38
N LYS A 152 -0.78 8.03 3.72
CA LYS A 152 -2.12 8.36 4.23
C LYS A 152 -3.18 7.97 3.21
N ASN A 153 -3.00 8.36 1.95
CA ASN A 153 -3.93 8.05 0.87
C ASN A 153 -4.09 6.55 0.65
N LEU A 154 -2.98 5.78 0.71
CA LEU A 154 -3.03 4.33 0.62
C LEU A 154 -3.89 3.71 1.74
N PHE A 155 -3.69 4.11 2.99
CA PHE A 155 -4.52 3.64 4.10
C PHE A 155 -5.99 4.00 3.91
N LEU A 156 -6.28 5.24 3.49
CA LEU A 156 -7.66 5.68 3.24
C LEU A 156 -8.33 4.84 2.15
N ILE A 157 -7.65 4.61 1.02
CA ILE A 157 -8.15 3.75 -0.06
C ILE A 157 -8.45 2.35 0.47
N VAL A 158 -7.50 1.73 1.18
CA VAL A 158 -7.66 0.37 1.69
C VAL A 158 -8.84 0.27 2.65
N PHE A 159 -8.92 1.15 3.65
CA PHE A 159 -10.00 1.10 4.64
C PHE A 159 -11.36 1.45 4.04
N GLN A 160 -11.42 2.43 3.14
CA GLN A 160 -12.65 2.76 2.42
C GLN A 160 -13.16 1.55 1.62
N ARG A 161 -12.27 0.84 0.91
CA ARG A 161 -12.65 -0.38 0.16
C ARG A 161 -13.14 -1.50 1.06
N PHE A 162 -12.53 -1.70 2.22
CA PHE A 162 -13.04 -2.66 3.21
C PHE A 162 -14.45 -2.30 3.67
N ILE A 163 -14.68 -1.05 4.05
CA ILE A 163 -16.00 -0.57 4.50
C ILE A 163 -17.05 -0.78 3.40
N MET A 164 -16.74 -0.38 2.16
CA MET A 164 -17.62 -0.57 1.02
C MET A 164 -17.99 -2.04 0.81
N LEU A 165 -16.99 -2.93 0.72
CA LEU A 165 -17.22 -4.36 0.44
C LEU A 165 -17.98 -5.07 1.57
N LEU A 166 -17.63 -4.78 2.82
CA LEU A 166 -18.31 -5.36 3.98
C LEU A 166 -19.76 -4.85 4.06
N SER A 167 -19.99 -3.56 3.83
CA SER A 167 -21.33 -2.96 3.87
C SER A 167 -22.22 -3.50 2.75
N GLU A 168 -21.69 -3.59 1.52
CA GLU A 168 -22.39 -4.18 0.37
C GLU A 168 -22.79 -5.64 0.65
N HIS A 169 -21.88 -6.43 1.25
CA HIS A 169 -22.17 -7.82 1.61
C HIS A 169 -23.25 -7.95 2.70
N ILE A 170 -23.19 -7.11 3.73
CA ILE A 170 -24.21 -7.08 4.80
C ILE A 170 -25.58 -6.78 4.17
N GLN A 171 -25.69 -5.69 3.42
CA GLN A 171 -26.93 -5.26 2.77
C GLN A 171 -27.46 -6.32 1.81
N SER A 172 -26.59 -6.93 1.00
CA SER A 172 -26.95 -7.98 0.05
C SER A 172 -27.52 -9.21 0.76
N CYS A 173 -26.90 -9.66 1.86
CA CYS A 173 -27.39 -10.79 2.63
C CYS A 173 -28.73 -10.50 3.31
N GLU A 174 -28.88 -9.31 3.92
CA GLU A 174 -30.13 -8.89 4.58
C GLU A 174 -31.28 -8.79 3.58
N SER A 175 -31.05 -8.24 2.39
CA SER A 175 -32.06 -8.16 1.32
C SER A 175 -32.56 -9.53 0.86
N GLN A 176 -31.73 -10.57 1.01
CA GLN A 176 -32.05 -11.95 0.67
C GLN A 176 -32.59 -12.75 1.87
N GLY A 177 -32.75 -12.14 3.05
CA GLY A 177 -33.15 -12.82 4.28
C GLY A 177 -32.13 -13.86 4.77
N LYS A 178 -30.85 -13.74 4.36
CA LYS A 178 -29.77 -14.64 4.73
C LYS A 178 -28.91 -14.01 5.81
N THR A 179 -28.27 -14.85 6.63
CA THR A 179 -27.26 -14.36 7.56
C THR A 179 -26.01 -13.89 6.83
N PHE A 180 -25.59 -12.65 7.09
CA PHE A 180 -24.34 -12.11 6.55
C PHE A 180 -23.10 -12.71 7.23
N LYS A 181 -23.23 -13.32 8.43
CA LYS A 181 -22.14 -13.87 9.27
C LYS A 181 -21.56 -15.19 8.74
N ASN A 182 -21.45 -15.31 7.42
CA ASN A 182 -20.90 -16.44 6.69
C ASN A 182 -19.36 -16.40 6.63
N TYR A 183 -18.76 -17.40 5.97
CA TYR A 183 -17.31 -17.53 5.84
C TYR A 183 -16.66 -16.29 5.21
N TRP A 184 -17.24 -15.76 4.13
CA TRP A 184 -16.69 -14.60 3.43
C TRP A 184 -16.63 -13.38 4.34
N PHE A 185 -17.70 -13.11 5.10
CA PHE A 185 -17.71 -12.00 6.06
C PHE A 185 -16.65 -12.16 7.15
N ARG A 186 -16.54 -13.36 7.75
CA ARG A 186 -15.54 -13.64 8.79
C ARG A 186 -14.11 -13.50 8.27
N TRP A 187 -13.89 -13.90 7.02
CA TRP A 187 -12.61 -13.74 6.35
C TRP A 187 -12.29 -12.25 6.13
N MET A 188 -13.20 -11.50 5.53
CA MET A 188 -12.99 -10.08 5.21
C MET A 188 -12.85 -9.21 6.45
N ILE A 189 -13.67 -9.44 7.48
CA ILE A 189 -13.56 -8.70 8.75
C ILE A 189 -12.25 -9.04 9.47
N GLY A 190 -11.79 -10.30 9.40
CA GLY A 190 -10.48 -10.71 9.93
C GLY A 190 -9.31 -10.05 9.19
N ARG A 191 -9.43 -9.86 7.87
CA ARG A 191 -8.42 -9.13 7.08
C ARG A 191 -8.41 -7.63 7.38
N LEU A 192 -9.57 -7.02 7.62
CA LEU A 192 -9.65 -5.64 8.12
C LEU A 192 -8.95 -5.52 9.48
N GLN A 193 -9.21 -6.44 10.41
CA GLN A 193 -8.58 -6.49 11.72
C GLN A 193 -7.05 -6.65 11.61
N GLN A 194 -6.59 -7.54 10.73
CA GLN A 194 -5.16 -7.72 10.46
C GLN A 194 -4.51 -6.41 9.99
N MET A 195 -5.13 -5.68 9.05
CA MET A 195 -4.60 -4.40 8.55
C MET A 195 -4.40 -3.36 9.66
N PHE A 196 -5.33 -3.30 10.64
CA PHE A 196 -5.18 -2.41 11.79
C PHE A 196 -4.03 -2.81 12.71
N PHE A 197 -3.92 -4.09 13.05
CA PHE A 197 -2.97 -4.54 14.07
C PHE A 197 -1.54 -4.69 13.55
N GLU A 198 -1.35 -5.15 12.31
CA GLU A 198 -0.02 -5.34 11.74
C GLU A 198 0.72 -4.00 11.52
N HIS A 199 -0.03 -2.90 11.37
CA HIS A 199 0.51 -1.57 11.07
C HIS A 199 0.06 -0.50 12.08
N HIS A 200 -0.28 -0.90 13.31
CA HIS A 200 -0.93 -0.05 14.30
C HIS A 200 -0.20 1.28 14.56
N GLU A 201 1.13 1.25 14.68
CA GLU A 201 1.95 2.45 14.92
C GLU A 201 1.77 3.52 13.83
N HIS A 202 1.67 3.10 12.57
CA HIS A 202 1.48 4.02 11.44
C HIS A 202 0.02 4.43 11.30
N VAL A 203 -0.92 3.51 11.51
CA VAL A 203 -2.36 3.80 11.43
C VAL A 203 -2.78 4.77 12.52
N PHE A 204 -2.16 4.73 13.71
CA PHE A 204 -2.44 5.66 14.81
C PHE A 204 -2.24 7.13 14.44
N LYS A 205 -1.32 7.43 13.52
CA LYS A 205 -1.08 8.80 13.02
C LYS A 205 -2.30 9.37 12.29
N TYR A 206 -3.19 8.51 11.78
CA TYR A 206 -4.32 8.90 10.95
C TYR A 206 -5.68 8.65 11.61
N VAL A 207 -5.74 8.22 12.87
CA VAL A 207 -6.99 7.87 13.58
C VAL A 207 -8.05 8.97 13.49
N SER A 208 -7.68 10.23 13.71
CA SER A 208 -8.63 11.35 13.64
C SER A 208 -9.24 11.52 12.25
N THR A 209 -8.45 11.31 11.19
CA THR A 209 -8.95 11.32 9.81
C THR A 209 -9.82 10.10 9.53
N LEU A 210 -9.41 8.93 10.00
CA LEU A 210 -10.17 7.68 9.81
C LEU A 210 -11.53 7.74 10.51
N GLU A 211 -11.59 8.24 11.73
CA GLU A 211 -12.82 8.41 12.51
C GLU A 211 -13.76 9.44 11.87
N SER A 212 -13.23 10.56 11.39
CA SER A 212 -14.05 11.64 10.81
C SER A 212 -14.54 11.37 9.39
N LEU A 213 -13.78 10.64 8.57
CA LEU A 213 -14.08 10.46 7.14
C LEU A 213 -14.56 9.06 6.76
N LEU A 214 -14.14 8.00 7.49
CA LEU A 214 -14.38 6.62 7.07
C LEU A 214 -15.20 5.82 8.09
N PHE A 215 -14.81 5.83 9.36
CA PHE A 215 -15.45 5.06 10.44
C PHE A 215 -16.46 5.91 11.21
N THR A 216 -17.37 6.52 10.45
CA THR A 216 -18.42 7.39 10.94
C THR A 216 -19.60 6.59 11.53
N PRO A 217 -20.49 7.21 12.35
CA PRO A 217 -21.56 6.49 13.05
C PRO A 217 -22.58 5.75 12.16
N ASP A 218 -22.64 6.09 10.88
CA ASP A 218 -23.49 5.47 9.84
C ASP A 218 -22.92 4.14 9.29
N VAL A 219 -21.64 3.83 9.55
CA VAL A 219 -21.07 2.53 9.22
C VAL A 219 -21.65 1.44 10.12
N ASP A 220 -21.84 0.24 9.58
CA ASP A 220 -22.37 -0.90 10.34
C ASP A 220 -21.56 -1.19 11.62
N GLN A 221 -22.27 -1.49 12.71
CA GLN A 221 -21.65 -1.67 14.03
C GLN A 221 -20.61 -2.80 14.07
N HIS A 222 -20.74 -3.84 13.24
CA HIS A 222 -19.76 -4.93 13.21
C HIS A 222 -18.42 -4.48 12.62
N ILE A 223 -18.45 -3.54 11.66
CA ILE A 223 -17.24 -2.93 11.08
C ILE A 223 -16.66 -1.94 12.07
N LEU A 224 -17.48 -1.05 12.65
CA LEU A 224 -17.05 -0.07 13.65
C LEU A 224 -16.43 -0.72 14.89
N MET A 225 -16.91 -1.91 15.29
CA MET A 225 -16.36 -2.64 16.43
C MET A 225 -14.86 -2.94 16.24
N ILE A 226 -14.42 -3.28 15.03
CA ILE A 226 -13.00 -3.54 14.74
C ILE A 226 -12.18 -2.25 14.92
N PHE A 227 -12.68 -1.13 14.41
CA PHE A 227 -12.01 0.16 14.58
C PHE A 227 -11.94 0.58 16.06
N ARG A 228 -13.02 0.38 16.83
CA ARG A 228 -13.04 0.66 18.28
C ARG A 228 -12.07 -0.23 19.05
N GLN A 229 -11.98 -1.51 18.72
CA GLN A 229 -10.99 -2.44 19.30
C GLN A 229 -9.57 -1.95 19.01
N PHE A 230 -9.29 -1.53 17.78
CA PHE A 230 -8.02 -0.91 17.43
C PHE A 230 -7.71 0.34 18.25
N CYS A 231 -8.66 1.28 18.37
CA CYS A 231 -8.48 2.49 19.18
C CYS A 231 -8.21 2.16 20.66
N SER A 232 -8.79 1.07 21.20
CA SER A 232 -8.56 0.66 22.58
C SER A 232 -7.14 0.19 22.88
N LEU A 233 -6.33 -0.14 21.86
CA LEU A 233 -4.91 -0.50 22.05
C LEU A 233 -4.03 0.71 22.43
N ARG A 234 -4.55 1.93 22.27
CA ARG A 234 -3.86 3.16 22.67
C ARG A 234 -4.15 3.56 24.13
N SER A 235 -5.19 2.99 24.72
CA SER A 235 -5.68 3.30 26.07
C SER A 235 -4.88 2.59 27.16
#